data_AF-A0A2V8NSX7-F1
#
_entry.id   AF-A0A2V8NSX7-F1
#
_cell.length_a   1.000
_cell.length_b   1.000
_cell.length_c   1.000
_cell.angle_alpha   90.00
_cell.angle_beta   90.00
_cell.angle_gamma   90.00
#
_symmetry.space_group_name_H-M   'P 1'
#
loop_
_entity.id
_entity.type
_entity.pdbx_description
1 polymer ?
#
loop_
_entity_poly.entity_id
_entity_poly.type
_entity_poly.pdbx_seq_one_letter_code
_entity_poly.pdbx_strand_id
1 'polypeptide(L)'
;MVLALMLSSIAAAQTVSVAQIRGTVKDASSAVLPGAEVQVTQTDTGLTRNALTDETGTFTLPNLPVGPYRLEVALPGFSTYVQTGIVLQVNSNPILPVMLQVGTVNETVQVEANASMVEIHDNAVGQVIDQRRILELPLNGRQATQLILLSGAAVPSAGGGVITNKNYPSSVAISVAGGAGNTTTYLVDGGFSNDVLTNVSLPLPFPDALQEFKVETSAVPARYGVHPGATVNAVTRNGT
;
A
#
# COMPACT_ATOMS: atom_id res chain seq x y z
N MET A 1 16.43 7.83 -57.47
CA MET A 1 15.18 7.64 -56.70
C MET A 1 15.20 8.68 -55.59
N VAL A 2 14.17 9.51 -55.55
CA VAL A 2 14.14 10.84 -54.92
C VAL A 2 14.05 10.79 -53.39
N LEU A 3 14.81 11.69 -52.79
CA LEU A 3 14.83 12.15 -51.40
C LEU A 3 13.44 12.63 -50.93
N ALA A 4 12.95 12.13 -49.78
CA ALA A 4 11.85 12.76 -49.05
C ALA A 4 12.20 12.82 -47.56
N LEU A 5 12.44 14.05 -47.11
CA LEU A 5 12.86 14.47 -45.79
C LEU A 5 11.62 14.95 -45.00
N MET A 6 11.49 14.50 -43.74
CA MET A 6 10.91 15.16 -42.56
C MET A 6 9.57 15.92 -42.67
N LEU A 7 8.60 15.59 -41.80
CA LEU A 7 8.11 16.49 -40.73
C LEU A 7 7.00 15.79 -39.91
N SER A 8 7.15 15.84 -38.58
CA SER A 8 6.10 16.04 -37.56
C SER A 8 4.92 15.05 -37.51
N SER A 9 4.78 14.25 -36.45
CA SER A 9 4.28 14.78 -35.18
C SER A 9 4.89 14.11 -33.97
N ILE A 10 5.43 14.96 -33.09
CA ILE A 10 5.74 14.67 -31.70
C ILE A 10 4.43 14.27 -31.02
N ALA A 11 4.13 12.98 -30.98
CA ALA A 11 3.14 12.44 -30.06
C ALA A 11 3.82 12.21 -28.70
N ALA A 12 4.26 13.30 -28.06
CA ALA A 12 4.56 13.30 -26.64
C ALA A 12 3.25 13.39 -25.85
N ALA A 13 2.36 12.43 -26.06
CA ALA A 13 1.41 12.04 -25.02
C ALA A 13 2.19 11.17 -24.03
N GLN A 14 3.18 11.77 -23.36
CA GLN A 14 3.66 11.20 -22.12
C GLN A 14 2.47 11.32 -21.18
N THR A 15 1.70 10.24 -21.07
CA THR A 15 0.83 10.01 -19.91
C THR A 15 1.76 10.05 -18.72
N VAL A 16 2.00 11.24 -18.19
CA VAL A 16 2.63 11.42 -16.90
C VAL A 16 1.80 10.56 -15.99
N SER A 17 2.42 9.65 -15.26
CA SER A 17 1.74 8.94 -14.19
C SER A 17 1.30 9.98 -13.18
N VAL A 18 0.09 10.52 -13.37
CA VAL A 18 -0.48 11.57 -12.54
C VAL A 18 -1.43 10.95 -11.54
N ALA A 19 -1.09 11.13 -10.28
CA ALA A 19 -1.95 10.90 -9.13
C ALA A 19 -2.73 12.18 -8.83
N GLN A 20 -3.76 12.05 -7.99
CA GLN A 20 -4.46 13.20 -7.44
C GLN A 20 -4.66 13.02 -5.94
N ILE A 21 -4.52 14.10 -5.17
CA ILE A 21 -4.91 14.09 -3.75
C ILE A 21 -6.25 14.81 -3.65
N ARG A 22 -7.20 14.19 -2.94
CA ARG A 22 -8.43 14.83 -2.52
C ARG A 22 -8.51 14.80 -1.00
N GLY A 23 -9.18 15.78 -0.40
CA GLY A 23 -9.39 15.75 1.04
C GLY A 23 -10.43 16.75 1.47
N THR A 24 -10.79 16.67 2.75
CA THR A 24 -11.69 17.62 3.39
C THR A 24 -11.05 18.10 4.67
N VAL A 25 -11.05 19.41 4.87
CA VAL A 25 -10.53 20.08 6.05
C VAL A 25 -11.68 20.39 6.99
N LYS A 26 -11.58 19.90 8.22
CA LYS A 26 -12.55 20.10 9.29
C LYS A 26 -11.86 20.60 10.56
N ASP A 27 -12.63 21.17 11.48
CA ASP A 27 -12.15 21.52 12.82
C ASP A 27 -12.38 20.37 13.84
N ALA A 28 -12.00 20.62 15.10
CA ALA A 28 -12.24 19.70 16.21
C ALA A 28 -13.73 19.42 16.50
N SER A 29 -14.62 20.31 16.09
CA SER A 29 -16.08 20.19 16.23
C SER A 29 -16.75 19.52 15.02
N SER A 30 -15.96 19.03 14.04
CA SER A 30 -16.40 18.48 12.76
C SER A 30 -17.07 19.48 11.81
N ALA A 31 -16.93 20.79 12.06
CA ALA A 31 -17.30 21.84 11.13
C ALA A 31 -16.33 21.88 9.94
N VAL A 32 -16.83 22.12 8.74
CA VAL A 32 -16.01 22.25 7.53
C VAL A 32 -15.32 23.62 7.49
N LEU A 33 -14.08 23.65 7.03
CA LEU A 33 -13.26 24.86 7.01
C LEU A 33 -12.98 25.31 5.57
N PRO A 34 -13.74 26.28 5.03
CA PRO A 34 -13.47 26.87 3.72
C PRO A 34 -12.30 27.86 3.78
N GLY A 35 -11.58 28.02 2.66
CA GLY A 35 -10.47 28.97 2.53
C GLY A 35 -9.18 28.57 3.24
N ALA A 36 -9.03 27.32 3.68
CA ALA A 36 -7.78 26.80 4.20
C ALA A 36 -6.77 26.62 3.04
N GLU A 37 -5.55 27.10 3.24
CA GLU A 37 -4.45 26.92 2.29
C GLU A 37 -3.87 25.53 2.45
N VAL A 38 -3.90 24.74 1.38
CA VAL A 38 -3.37 23.40 1.31
C VAL A 38 -2.15 23.41 0.41
N GLN A 39 -0.98 23.09 0.95
CA GLN A 39 0.26 22.95 0.21
C GLN A 39 0.73 21.50 0.25
N VAL A 40 1.09 20.96 -0.91
CA VAL A 40 1.71 19.64 -1.05
C VAL A 40 3.08 19.81 -1.66
N THR A 41 4.10 19.22 -1.03
CA THR A 41 5.50 19.26 -1.46
C THR A 41 5.99 17.84 -1.72
N GLN A 42 6.47 17.55 -2.93
CA GLN A 42 7.14 16.29 -3.20
C GLN A 42 8.51 16.29 -2.51
N THR A 43 8.77 15.32 -1.63
CA THR A 43 10.00 15.34 -0.82
C THR A 43 11.26 15.06 -1.64
N ASP A 44 11.12 14.36 -2.77
CA ASP A 44 12.27 13.97 -3.61
C ASP A 44 12.70 15.08 -4.58
N THR A 45 11.76 15.80 -5.20
CA THR A 45 12.06 16.87 -6.17
C THR A 45 11.87 18.28 -5.64
N GLY A 46 11.24 18.44 -4.47
CA GLY A 46 10.85 19.75 -3.93
C GLY A 46 9.69 20.41 -4.68
N LEU A 47 9.01 19.71 -5.58
CA LEU A 47 7.88 20.25 -6.33
C LEU A 47 6.72 20.59 -5.38
N THR A 48 6.31 21.86 -5.34
CA THR A 48 5.19 22.33 -4.52
C THR A 48 3.94 22.59 -5.34
N ARG A 49 2.78 22.25 -4.79
CA ARG A 49 1.44 22.51 -5.35
C ARG A 49 0.52 23.02 -4.26
N ASN A 50 -0.17 24.12 -4.53
CA ASN A 50 -1.08 24.74 -3.57
C ASN A 50 -2.52 24.67 -4.10
N ALA A 51 -3.47 24.52 -3.18
CA ALA A 51 -4.89 24.62 -3.41
C ALA A 51 -5.56 25.31 -2.21
N LEU A 52 -6.77 25.83 -2.43
CA LEU A 52 -7.62 26.35 -1.36
C LEU A 52 -8.80 25.40 -1.19
N THR A 53 -9.31 25.27 0.04
CA THR A 53 -10.56 24.54 0.28
C THR A 53 -11.76 25.35 -0.21
N ASP A 54 -12.74 24.65 -0.78
CA ASP A 54 -14.01 25.20 -1.24
C ASP A 54 -14.99 25.44 -0.07
N GLU A 55 -16.21 25.91 -0.38
CA GLU A 55 -17.28 26.18 0.59
C GLU A 55 -17.69 24.93 1.42
N THR A 56 -17.38 23.73 0.92
CA THR A 56 -17.63 22.46 1.61
C THR A 56 -16.41 21.99 2.42
N GLY A 57 -15.34 22.78 2.49
CA GLY A 57 -14.07 22.42 3.11
C GLY A 57 -13.26 21.40 2.29
N THR A 58 -13.63 21.12 1.04
CA THR A 58 -12.97 20.12 0.20
C THR A 58 -11.87 20.76 -0.63
N PHE A 59 -10.76 20.04 -0.84
CA PHE A 59 -9.71 20.42 -1.78
C PHE A 59 -9.39 19.27 -2.73
N THR A 60 -8.91 19.60 -3.93
CA THR A 60 -8.40 18.64 -4.91
C THR A 60 -7.14 19.18 -5.55
N LEU A 61 -6.10 18.35 -5.56
CA LEU A 61 -4.80 18.62 -6.16
C LEU A 61 -4.57 17.60 -7.28
N PRO A 62 -5.01 17.89 -8.51
CA PRO A 62 -4.79 17.00 -9.64
C PRO A 62 -3.37 17.13 -10.17
N ASN A 63 -2.99 16.17 -11.01
CA ASN A 63 -1.74 16.19 -11.77
C ASN A 63 -0.46 16.17 -10.92
N LEU A 64 -0.44 15.37 -9.86
CA LEU A 64 0.75 15.16 -9.04
C LEU A 64 1.57 13.97 -9.59
N PRO A 65 2.87 14.15 -9.88
CA PRO A 65 3.74 13.01 -10.21
C PRO A 65 3.75 11.96 -9.10
N VAL A 66 3.98 10.70 -9.45
CA VAL A 66 4.17 9.64 -8.44
C VAL A 66 5.40 9.90 -7.57
N GLY A 67 5.34 9.53 -6.30
CA GLY A 67 6.44 9.73 -5.35
C GLY A 67 5.97 10.09 -3.92
N PRO A 68 6.92 10.33 -3.02
CA PRO A 68 6.65 10.73 -1.64
C PRO A 68 6.33 12.24 -1.52
N TYR A 69 5.39 12.56 -0.65
CA TYR A 69 4.83 13.89 -0.45
C TYR A 69 4.67 14.24 1.04
N ARG A 70 4.78 15.53 1.30
CA ARG A 70 4.42 16.21 2.53
C ARG A 70 3.25 17.15 2.26
N LEU A 71 2.16 17.00 3.00
CA LEU A 71 0.99 17.88 3.00
C LEU A 71 1.09 18.85 4.17
N GLU A 72 0.79 20.11 3.92
CA GLU A 72 0.66 21.17 4.91
C GLU A 72 -0.65 21.89 4.70
N VAL A 73 -1.40 22.13 5.77
CA VAL A 73 -2.67 22.86 5.73
C VAL A 73 -2.64 23.96 6.78
N ALA A 74 -2.85 25.19 6.33
CA ALA A 74 -2.83 26.38 7.17
C ALA A 74 -4.12 27.20 7.00
N LEU A 75 -4.66 27.69 8.11
CA LEU A 75 -5.78 28.62 8.13
C LEU A 75 -5.58 29.61 9.29
N PRO A 76 -5.71 30.93 9.08
CA PRO A 76 -5.58 31.89 10.16
C PRO A 76 -6.55 31.60 11.32
N GLY A 77 -6.03 31.60 12.55
CA GLY A 77 -6.80 31.24 13.76
C GLY A 77 -6.78 29.74 14.10
N PHE A 78 -6.10 28.91 13.31
CA PHE A 78 -5.88 27.49 13.55
C PHE A 78 -4.39 27.15 13.61
N SER A 79 -4.07 26.04 14.27
CA SER A 79 -2.74 25.43 14.23
C SER A 79 -2.45 24.87 12.84
N THR A 80 -1.24 25.05 12.32
CA THR A 80 -0.84 24.45 11.03
C THR A 80 -0.79 22.93 11.16
N TYR A 81 -1.45 22.23 10.24
CA TYR A 81 -1.42 20.77 10.18
C TYR A 81 -0.37 20.33 9.16
N VAL A 82 0.49 19.40 9.55
CA VAL A 82 1.54 18.86 8.70
C VAL A 82 1.43 17.35 8.69
N GLN A 83 1.29 16.76 7.51
CA GLN A 83 1.32 15.32 7.31
C GLN A 83 2.49 14.94 6.40
N THR A 84 3.34 14.04 6.88
CA THR A 84 4.53 13.53 6.15
C THR A 84 4.35 12.06 5.83
N GLY A 85 5.08 11.54 4.84
CA GLY A 85 5.07 10.10 4.49
C GLY A 85 3.98 9.69 3.50
N ILE A 86 3.36 10.62 2.77
CA ILE A 86 2.32 10.31 1.79
C ILE A 86 2.99 9.78 0.52
N VAL A 87 2.85 8.50 0.18
CA VAL A 87 3.43 7.94 -1.06
C VAL A 87 2.34 7.81 -2.12
N LEU A 88 2.42 8.61 -3.19
CA LEU A 88 1.50 8.53 -4.32
C LEU A 88 2.01 7.55 -5.38
N GLN A 89 1.16 6.61 -5.76
CA GLN A 89 1.41 5.64 -6.84
C GLN A 89 0.63 6.01 -8.11
N VAL A 90 0.94 5.34 -9.23
CA VAL A 90 0.27 5.56 -10.52
C VAL A 90 -1.24 5.33 -10.36
N ASN A 91 -2.08 6.27 -10.83
CA ASN A 91 -3.54 6.23 -10.68
C ASN A 91 -4.05 6.16 -9.23
N SER A 92 -3.23 6.60 -8.26
CA SER A 92 -3.64 6.69 -6.86
C SER A 92 -4.42 7.98 -6.60
N ASN A 93 -5.56 7.84 -5.90
CA ASN A 93 -6.47 8.94 -5.58
C ASN A 93 -6.80 8.94 -4.07
N PRO A 94 -5.83 9.10 -3.15
CA PRO A 94 -6.10 9.03 -1.72
C PRO A 94 -7.01 10.19 -1.27
N ILE A 95 -7.95 9.87 -0.37
CA ILE A 95 -8.78 10.84 0.32
C ILE A 95 -8.19 11.06 1.72
N LEU A 96 -7.66 12.26 1.96
CA LEU A 96 -7.03 12.61 3.23
C LEU A 96 -7.99 13.42 4.11
N PRO A 97 -8.47 12.88 5.25
CA PRO A 97 -9.18 13.68 6.24
C PRO A 97 -8.18 14.55 6.99
N VAL A 98 -8.37 15.87 6.94
CA VAL A 98 -7.54 16.83 7.66
C VAL A 98 -8.36 17.46 8.77
N MET A 99 -7.84 17.45 9.99
CA MET A 99 -8.50 18.01 11.17
C MET A 99 -7.60 19.10 11.76
N LEU A 100 -8.02 20.35 11.60
CA LEU A 100 -7.33 21.50 12.18
C LEU A 100 -7.80 21.71 13.62
N GLN A 101 -6.85 21.98 14.50
CA GLN A 101 -7.15 22.38 15.88
C GLN A 101 -7.14 23.91 15.96
N VAL A 102 -8.05 24.45 16.78
CA VAL A 102 -8.02 25.88 17.10
C VAL A 102 -6.78 26.12 17.95
N GLY A 103 -5.89 26.97 17.48
CA GLY A 103 -4.58 27.19 18.08
C GLY A 103 -3.96 28.48 17.55
N THR A 104 -2.91 28.96 18.22
CA THR A 104 -2.16 30.11 17.73
C THR A 104 -1.29 29.71 16.54
N VAL A 105 -0.96 30.66 15.65
CA VAL A 105 -0.24 30.45 14.37
C VAL A 105 1.11 29.72 14.52
N ASN A 106 1.64 29.60 15.74
CA ASN A 106 2.92 28.94 16.04
C ASN A 106 2.81 27.47 16.46
N GLU A 107 1.62 26.90 16.55
CA GLU A 107 1.45 25.49 16.93
C GLU A 107 1.31 24.62 15.67
N THR A 108 2.22 23.64 15.52
CA THR A 108 2.23 22.72 14.38
C THR A 108 1.86 21.32 14.84
N VAL A 109 0.77 20.77 14.29
CA VAL A 109 0.39 19.37 14.53
C VAL A 109 1.04 18.51 13.44
N GLN A 110 2.07 17.75 13.81
CA GLN A 110 2.73 16.82 12.90
C GLN A 110 2.10 15.43 13.02
N VAL A 111 1.44 15.00 11.94
CA VAL A 111 1.00 13.63 11.76
C VAL A 111 2.04 12.92 10.89
N GLU A 112 2.82 12.06 11.52
CA GLU A 112 3.68 11.14 10.79
C GLU A 112 2.80 10.01 10.26
N ALA A 113 2.60 9.96 8.94
CA ALA A 113 2.05 8.79 8.31
C ALA A 113 3.16 7.71 8.35
N ASN A 114 3.31 7.06 9.50
CA ASN A 114 3.90 5.73 9.52
C ASN A 114 3.13 4.90 8.51
N ALA A 115 3.83 4.07 7.73
CA ALA A 115 3.40 3.30 6.56
C ALA A 115 2.25 2.30 6.82
N SER A 116 1.19 2.76 7.44
CA SER A 116 -0.12 2.15 7.54
C SER A 116 -1.07 3.16 6.91
N MET A 117 -0.87 3.38 5.61
CA MET A 117 -1.98 3.73 4.75
C MET A 117 -2.90 2.50 4.81
N VAL A 118 -3.73 2.42 5.85
CA VAL A 118 -4.84 1.48 5.89
C VAL A 118 -5.68 1.87 4.70
N GLU A 119 -5.62 1.02 3.68
CA GLU A 119 -6.34 1.18 2.44
C GLU A 119 -7.83 0.96 2.76
N ILE A 120 -8.53 2.02 3.20
CA ILE A 120 -9.96 2.01 3.60
C ILE A 120 -10.89 1.82 2.37
N HIS A 121 -10.38 1.23 1.28
CA HIS A 121 -11.12 0.92 0.06
C HIS A 121 -11.06 -0.55 -0.32
N ASP A 122 -10.23 -1.37 0.33
CA ASP A 122 -10.26 -2.81 0.11
C ASP A 122 -11.23 -3.46 1.09
N ASN A 123 -12.24 -4.16 0.57
CA ASN A 123 -13.11 -5.06 1.35
C ASN A 123 -12.36 -6.30 1.88
N ALA A 124 -11.02 -6.25 1.92
CA ALA A 124 -10.17 -7.38 2.23
C ALA A 124 -9.81 -7.42 3.71
N VAL A 125 -10.02 -8.57 4.34
CA VAL A 125 -9.61 -8.80 5.72
C VAL A 125 -8.14 -9.19 5.71
N GLY A 126 -7.27 -8.20 5.86
CA GLY A 126 -5.82 -8.36 5.90
C GLY A 126 -5.24 -8.34 7.31
N GLN A 127 -4.32 -9.26 7.59
CA GLN A 127 -3.48 -9.25 8.79
C GLN A 127 -2.03 -8.97 8.40
N VAL A 128 -1.49 -7.87 8.92
CA VAL A 128 -0.08 -7.49 8.76
C VAL A 128 0.70 -7.94 9.98
N ILE A 129 1.81 -8.60 9.75
CA ILE A 129 2.75 -9.06 10.77
C ILE A 129 4.05 -8.28 10.55
N ASP A 130 4.33 -7.38 11.48
CA ASP A 130 5.53 -6.54 11.44
C ASP A 130 6.79 -7.32 11.81
N GLN A 131 7.93 -6.79 11.39
CA GLN A 131 9.26 -7.37 11.57
C GLN A 131 9.55 -7.85 13.01
N ARG A 132 9.11 -7.09 14.02
CA ARG A 132 9.38 -7.44 15.42
C ARG A 132 8.69 -8.75 15.77
N ARG A 133 7.41 -8.89 15.40
CA ARG A 133 6.67 -10.15 15.57
C ARG A 133 7.26 -11.29 14.75
N ILE A 134 7.74 -11.03 13.53
CA ILE A 134 8.42 -12.04 12.70
C ILE A 134 9.64 -12.65 13.41
N LEU A 135 10.41 -11.83 14.12
CA LEU A 135 11.64 -12.23 14.82
C LEU A 135 11.41 -12.81 16.22
N GLU A 136 10.41 -12.31 16.95
CA GLU A 136 10.12 -12.73 18.33
C GLU A 136 9.34 -14.05 18.40
N LEU A 137 8.67 -14.45 17.31
CA LEU A 137 7.89 -15.68 17.28
C LEU A 137 8.75 -16.92 17.05
N PRO A 138 8.50 -18.03 17.77
CA PRO A 138 9.23 -19.28 17.60
C PRO A 138 8.81 -19.98 16.30
N LEU A 139 9.48 -19.64 15.19
CA LEU A 139 9.25 -20.26 13.88
C LEU A 139 10.06 -21.56 13.75
N ASN A 140 9.38 -22.68 13.59
CA ASN A 140 10.03 -23.97 13.40
C ASN A 140 10.77 -23.99 12.05
N GLY A 141 12.06 -24.33 12.05
CA GLY A 141 12.88 -24.31 10.82
C GLY A 141 13.00 -22.93 10.17
N ARG A 142 12.68 -21.84 10.91
CA ARG A 142 12.71 -20.45 10.42
C ARG A 142 11.88 -20.25 9.15
N GLN A 143 10.73 -20.94 9.05
CA GLN A 143 9.85 -20.82 7.89
C GLN A 143 8.82 -19.70 8.10
N ALA A 144 8.94 -18.63 7.30
CA ALA A 144 8.03 -17.49 7.37
C ALA A 144 6.57 -17.87 7.04
N THR A 145 6.34 -18.95 6.30
CA THR A 145 5.00 -19.45 5.97
C THR A 145 4.19 -19.86 7.20
N GLN A 146 4.81 -20.13 8.35
CA GLN A 146 4.09 -20.41 9.61
C GLN A 146 3.37 -19.17 10.15
N LEU A 147 3.81 -17.97 9.79
CA LEU A 147 3.14 -16.73 10.15
C LEU A 147 1.74 -16.64 9.54
N ILE A 148 1.47 -17.37 8.45
CA ILE A 148 0.15 -17.45 7.83
C ILE A 148 -0.87 -18.04 8.81
N LEU A 149 -0.48 -18.98 9.66
CA LEU A 149 -1.36 -19.60 10.65
C LEU A 149 -1.77 -18.65 11.79
N LEU A 150 -1.10 -17.50 11.90
CA LEU A 150 -1.52 -16.44 12.83
C LEU A 150 -2.66 -15.62 12.25
N SER A 151 -2.88 -15.68 10.93
CA SER A 151 -4.04 -15.06 10.31
C SER A 151 -5.31 -15.84 10.64
N GLY A 152 -6.36 -15.12 11.00
CA GLY A 152 -7.66 -15.74 11.26
C GLY A 152 -8.13 -16.60 10.08
N ALA A 153 -8.70 -17.76 10.37
CA ALA A 153 -9.20 -18.72 9.38
C ALA A 153 -8.13 -19.41 8.50
N ALA A 154 -6.84 -19.32 8.84
CA ALA A 154 -5.78 -20.14 8.23
C ALA A 154 -5.56 -21.43 9.01
N VAL A 155 -5.59 -22.56 8.31
CA VAL A 155 -5.29 -23.89 8.85
C VAL A 155 -4.34 -24.64 7.91
N PRO A 156 -3.44 -25.50 8.42
CA PRO A 156 -2.67 -26.39 7.57
C PRO A 156 -3.62 -27.23 6.73
N SER A 157 -3.43 -27.25 5.41
CA SER A 157 -4.22 -28.10 4.55
C SER A 157 -3.74 -29.54 4.74
N ALA A 158 -4.67 -30.50 4.92
CA ALA A 158 -4.30 -31.91 5.03
C ALA A 158 -3.62 -32.33 3.71
N GLY A 159 -2.31 -32.58 3.76
CA GLY A 159 -1.41 -32.69 2.59
C GLY A 159 -1.64 -33.86 1.64
N GLY A 160 -2.79 -34.54 1.69
CA GLY A 160 -3.14 -35.63 0.79
C GLY A 160 -3.56 -35.15 -0.58
N GLY A 161 -2.61 -34.73 -1.42
CA GLY A 161 -2.83 -34.55 -2.87
C GLY A 161 -2.27 -33.26 -3.48
N VAL A 162 -1.91 -32.27 -2.67
CA VAL A 162 -1.42 -30.97 -3.16
C VAL A 162 0.10 -30.89 -3.16
N ILE A 163 0.74 -31.28 -2.05
CA ILE A 163 2.21 -31.38 -1.97
C ILE A 163 2.62 -32.78 -2.39
N THR A 164 3.57 -32.84 -3.31
CA THR A 164 4.17 -34.06 -3.83
C THR A 164 5.68 -34.04 -3.61
N ASN A 165 6.32 -35.16 -3.86
CA ASN A 165 7.79 -35.29 -3.90
C ASN A 165 8.47 -34.51 -5.05
N LYS A 166 7.72 -33.74 -5.86
CA LYS A 166 8.26 -32.79 -6.84
C LYS A 166 8.32 -31.35 -6.31
N ASN A 167 7.80 -31.10 -5.11
CA ASN A 167 7.84 -29.78 -4.47
C ASN A 167 9.10 -29.60 -3.63
N TYR A 168 9.38 -28.35 -3.26
CA TYR A 168 10.47 -28.06 -2.34
C TYR A 168 10.14 -28.64 -0.94
N PRO A 169 11.15 -29.10 -0.18
CA PRO A 169 10.94 -29.59 1.19
C PRO A 169 10.29 -28.55 2.13
N SER A 170 10.45 -27.27 1.82
CA SER A 170 9.87 -26.13 2.54
C SER A 170 8.49 -25.69 2.02
N SER A 171 7.97 -26.32 0.96
CA SER A 171 6.65 -25.99 0.43
C SER A 171 5.57 -26.35 1.43
N VAL A 172 4.62 -25.43 1.63
CA VAL A 172 3.46 -25.65 2.49
C VAL A 172 2.16 -25.44 1.72
N ALA A 173 1.14 -26.19 2.12
CA ALA A 173 -0.22 -26.05 1.64
C ALA A 173 -1.05 -25.56 2.82
N ILE A 174 -1.55 -24.34 2.72
CA ILE A 174 -2.32 -23.69 3.79
C ILE A 174 -3.68 -23.32 3.22
N SER A 175 -4.71 -23.83 3.89
CA SER A 175 -6.09 -23.51 3.60
C SER A 175 -6.47 -22.27 4.40
N VAL A 176 -6.92 -21.23 3.71
CA VAL A 176 -7.32 -19.96 4.32
C VAL A 176 -8.78 -19.69 3.99
N ALA A 177 -9.58 -19.31 5.00
CA ALA A 177 -11.01 -19.03 4.89
C ALA A 177 -11.83 -20.16 4.21
N GLY A 178 -11.41 -21.41 4.38
CA GLY A 178 -12.06 -22.59 3.77
C GLY A 178 -11.62 -22.90 2.34
N GLY A 179 -10.69 -22.12 1.75
CA GLY A 179 -10.08 -22.42 0.46
C GLY A 179 -9.18 -23.66 0.47
N ALA A 180 -8.92 -24.23 -0.70
CA ALA A 180 -8.00 -25.36 -0.84
C ALA A 180 -6.54 -24.93 -0.62
N GLY A 181 -5.66 -25.85 -0.21
CA GLY A 181 -4.27 -25.54 0.12
C GLY A 181 -3.42 -25.01 -1.06
N ASN A 182 -3.92 -25.10 -2.29
CA ASN A 182 -3.34 -24.58 -3.52
C ASN A 182 -4.14 -23.40 -4.12
N THR A 183 -5.00 -22.75 -3.33
CA THR A 183 -5.73 -21.53 -3.76
C THR A 183 -5.20 -20.28 -3.07
N THR A 184 -3.99 -20.35 -2.53
CA THR A 184 -3.30 -19.23 -1.89
C THR A 184 -2.23 -18.70 -2.82
N THR A 185 -2.29 -17.42 -3.16
CA THR A 185 -1.24 -16.73 -3.91
C THR A 185 -0.12 -16.35 -2.95
N TYR A 186 1.11 -16.66 -3.31
CA TYR A 186 2.30 -16.18 -2.60
C TYR A 186 3.00 -15.15 -3.48
N LEU A 187 3.33 -14.01 -2.90
CA LEU A 187 4.12 -12.97 -3.53
C LEU A 187 5.35 -12.67 -2.68
N VAL A 188 6.46 -12.39 -3.36
CA VAL A 188 7.68 -11.82 -2.77
C VAL A 188 7.95 -10.52 -3.50
N ASP A 189 7.96 -9.41 -2.76
CA ASP A 189 8.14 -8.06 -3.32
C ASP A 189 7.17 -7.74 -4.48
N GLY A 190 5.96 -8.29 -4.43
CA GLY A 190 4.93 -8.15 -5.47
C GLY A 190 5.07 -9.08 -6.68
N GLY A 191 6.11 -9.93 -6.75
CA GLY A 191 6.27 -10.97 -7.76
C GLY A 191 5.68 -12.32 -7.33
N PHE A 192 5.05 -13.07 -8.24
CA PHE A 192 4.49 -14.38 -7.93
C PHE A 192 5.57 -15.38 -7.50
N SER A 193 5.30 -16.07 -6.39
CA SER A 193 6.17 -17.07 -5.76
C SER A 193 5.42 -18.39 -5.50
N ASN A 194 4.52 -18.74 -6.41
CA ASN A 194 3.85 -20.03 -6.45
C ASN A 194 4.60 -21.01 -7.35
N ASP A 195 4.60 -22.28 -6.97
CA ASP A 195 5.00 -23.37 -7.84
C ASP A 195 4.02 -23.50 -9.01
N VAL A 196 4.50 -23.44 -10.25
CA VAL A 196 3.64 -23.41 -11.45
C VAL A 196 2.84 -24.70 -11.68
N LEU A 197 3.24 -25.83 -11.09
CA LEU A 197 2.62 -27.14 -11.32
C LEU A 197 1.54 -27.43 -10.27
N THR A 198 1.82 -27.12 -9.02
CA THR A 198 1.00 -27.51 -7.86
C THR A 198 0.37 -26.32 -7.14
N ASN A 199 0.81 -25.10 -7.47
CA ASN A 199 0.35 -23.85 -6.93
C ASN A 199 0.50 -23.71 -5.41
N VAL A 200 1.51 -24.37 -4.83
CA VAL A 200 1.95 -24.20 -3.44
C VAL A 200 3.06 -23.16 -3.32
N SER A 201 3.45 -22.81 -2.10
CA SER A 201 4.54 -21.85 -1.89
C SER A 201 5.88 -22.37 -2.41
N LEU A 202 6.59 -21.54 -3.17
CA LEU A 202 8.04 -21.66 -3.31
C LEU A 202 8.74 -21.27 -1.99
N PRO A 203 10.02 -21.60 -1.80
CA PRO A 203 10.77 -21.19 -0.62
C PRO A 203 10.73 -19.67 -0.44
N LEU A 204 10.12 -19.20 0.66
CA LEU A 204 10.12 -17.78 1.01
C LEU A 204 11.47 -17.40 1.63
N PRO A 205 11.87 -16.10 1.55
CA PRO A 205 13.04 -15.61 2.24
C PRO A 205 12.99 -15.91 3.74
N PHE A 206 14.18 -16.01 4.35
CA PHE A 206 14.27 -16.19 5.79
C PHE A 206 13.59 -15.03 6.54
N PRO A 207 13.01 -15.27 7.72
CA PRO A 207 12.38 -14.24 8.56
C PRO A 207 13.24 -12.99 8.74
N ASP A 208 14.56 -13.13 8.86
CA ASP A 208 15.46 -11.98 9.00
C ASP A 208 15.56 -11.13 7.73
N ALA A 209 15.36 -11.71 6.54
CA ALA A 209 15.36 -10.96 5.30
C ALA A 209 14.03 -10.23 5.06
N LEU A 210 13.00 -10.51 5.86
CA LEU A 210 11.67 -9.91 5.72
C LEU A 210 11.56 -8.62 6.55
N GLN A 211 11.00 -7.60 5.92
CA GLN A 211 10.57 -6.36 6.56
C GLN A 211 9.11 -6.46 7.00
N GLU A 212 8.25 -7.04 6.16
CA GLU A 212 6.82 -7.17 6.43
C GLU A 212 6.29 -8.48 5.85
N PHE A 213 5.30 -9.06 6.55
CA PHE A 213 4.55 -10.20 6.07
C PHE A 213 3.05 -9.93 6.18
N LYS A 214 2.35 -9.93 5.05
CA LYS A 214 0.92 -9.64 4.95
C LYS A 214 0.14 -10.84 4.46
N VAL A 215 -0.97 -11.15 5.13
CA VAL A 215 -1.93 -12.16 4.69
C VAL A 215 -3.28 -11.50 4.50
N GLU A 216 -3.84 -11.62 3.31
CA GLU A 216 -5.14 -11.02 2.94
C GLU A 216 -6.15 -12.11 2.63
N THR A 217 -7.28 -12.06 3.33
CA THR A 217 -8.37 -13.04 3.28
C THR A 217 -9.66 -12.38 2.80
N SER A 218 -10.31 -12.98 1.81
CA SER A 218 -11.57 -12.53 1.17
C SER A 218 -11.54 -11.14 0.53
N ALA A 219 -12.31 -10.94 -0.54
CA ALA A 219 -12.32 -9.76 -1.43
C ALA A 219 -10.94 -9.36 -1.99
N VAL A 220 -10.25 -10.32 -2.60
CA VAL A 220 -9.05 -10.04 -3.38
C VAL A 220 -9.42 -9.07 -4.52
N PRO A 221 -8.86 -7.85 -4.61
CA PRO A 221 -9.17 -6.95 -5.70
C PRO A 221 -8.85 -7.63 -7.04
N ALA A 222 -9.62 -7.31 -8.09
CA ALA A 222 -9.56 -7.97 -9.40
C ALA A 222 -8.14 -8.06 -10.02
N ARG A 223 -7.19 -7.24 -9.52
CA ARG A 223 -5.76 -7.27 -9.87
C ARG A 223 -5.04 -8.59 -9.56
N TYR A 224 -5.54 -9.40 -8.62
CA TYR A 224 -4.91 -10.68 -8.24
C TYR A 224 -5.55 -11.91 -8.89
N GLY A 225 -6.69 -11.74 -9.58
CA GLY A 225 -7.22 -12.58 -10.67
C GLY A 225 -7.55 -14.06 -10.43
N VAL A 226 -6.62 -14.87 -9.90
CA VAL A 226 -6.56 -16.32 -10.19
C VAL A 226 -6.83 -17.23 -8.98
N HIS A 227 -6.77 -16.71 -7.76
CA HIS A 227 -6.83 -17.53 -6.54
C HIS A 227 -7.81 -16.93 -5.51
N PRO A 228 -8.98 -17.57 -5.29
CA PRO A 228 -10.04 -17.01 -4.43
C PRO A 228 -9.79 -17.22 -2.93
N GLY A 229 -8.72 -17.91 -2.52
CA GLY A 229 -8.47 -18.28 -1.12
C GLY A 229 -7.86 -17.15 -0.30
N ALA A 230 -6.59 -16.86 -0.55
CA ALA A 230 -5.87 -15.80 0.14
C ALA A 230 -4.68 -15.30 -0.68
N THR A 231 -4.21 -14.12 -0.34
CA THR A 231 -2.97 -13.55 -0.87
C THR A 231 -1.98 -13.35 0.26
N VAL A 232 -0.79 -13.91 0.12
CA VAL A 232 0.32 -13.77 1.05
C VAL A 232 1.39 -12.95 0.35
N ASN A 233 1.76 -11.80 0.92
CA ASN A 233 2.84 -10.97 0.40
C ASN A 233 3.96 -10.85 1.44
N ALA A 234 5.16 -11.25 1.04
CA ALA A 234 6.38 -11.11 1.83
C ALA A 234 7.24 -10.00 1.22
N VAL A 235 7.55 -8.98 2.02
CA VAL A 235 8.38 -7.84 1.59
C VAL A 235 9.77 -8.00 2.18
N THR A 236 10.80 -7.99 1.34
CA THR A 236 12.19 -8.09 1.76
C THR A 236 12.74 -6.73 2.20
N ARG A 237 13.75 -6.75 3.09
CA ARG A 237 14.47 -5.53 3.47
C ARG A 237 15.26 -5.00 2.27
N ASN A 238 15.10 -3.70 1.99
CA ASN A 238 16.02 -3.00 1.11
C ASN A 238 17.29 -2.68 1.90
N GLY A 239 18.46 -3.05 1.36
CA GLY A 239 19.74 -2.88 2.04
C GLY A 239 20.08 -1.39 2.19
N THR A 240 20.30 -0.95 3.42
CA THR A 240 21.06 0.27 3.76
C THR A 240 22.32 -0.14 4.50
#